data_AF-A0A519N9Q9-F1
#
_entry.id   AF-A0A519N9Q9-F1
#
_cell.length_a   1.000
_cell.length_b   1.000
_cell.length_c   1.000
_cell.angle_alpha   90.00
_cell.angle_beta   90.00
_cell.angle_gamma   90.00
#
_symmetry.space_group_name_H-M   'P 1'
#
loop_
_entity.id
_entity.type
_entity.pdbx_description
1 polymer ?
#
loop_
_entity_poly.entity_id
_entity_poly.type
_entity_poly.pdbx_seq_one_letter_code
_entity_poly.pdbx_strand_id
1 'polypeptide(L)'
;MKTRFALLLFVLFTISAAAQMRRNGTGINALDQQHDMQGQSKGPSPEEQLDKTMTMLTTELTLNGLQEAAIRNILHDQQRKLTALRTDTRPDSEKKEEAVQITEKSDRDIKALLDSGQLAKYETFKEQLRSGKKKSKKKDKKTEQEEVHE
;
A
#
# COMPACT_ATOMS: atom_id res chain seq x y z
N MET A 1 -18.75 -44.44 -4.28
CA MET A 1 -17.38 -44.89 -3.96
C MET A 1 -16.40 -44.27 -4.95
N LYS A 2 -15.40 -43.52 -4.47
CA LYS A 2 -14.19 -43.10 -5.21
C LYS A 2 -13.23 -42.52 -4.17
N THR A 3 -12.48 -43.41 -3.53
CA THR A 3 -11.30 -43.05 -2.72
C THR A 3 -10.19 -42.62 -3.65
N ARG A 4 -9.42 -41.60 -3.26
CA ARG A 4 -8.02 -41.41 -3.68
C ARG A 4 -7.27 -40.61 -2.62
N PHE A 5 -6.30 -41.30 -2.03
CA PHE A 5 -5.20 -40.84 -1.21
C PHE A 5 -4.42 -39.70 -1.87
N ALA A 6 -3.97 -38.73 -1.07
CA ALA A 6 -2.67 -38.08 -1.26
C ALA A 6 -2.17 -37.55 0.09
N LEU A 7 -1.13 -38.20 0.57
CA LEU A 7 -0.38 -37.95 1.79
C LEU A 7 0.64 -36.86 1.47
N LEU A 8 0.64 -35.74 2.19
CA LEU A 8 1.67 -34.69 2.05
C LEU A 8 2.38 -34.49 3.39
N LEU A 9 3.66 -34.85 3.33
CA LEU A 9 4.62 -35.05 4.39
C LEU A 9 5.12 -33.68 4.89
N PHE A 10 4.80 -33.33 6.13
CA PHE A 10 5.22 -32.06 6.74
C PHE A 10 6.64 -32.24 7.31
N VAL A 11 7.65 -31.80 6.55
CA VAL A 11 9.05 -31.77 7.00
C VAL A 11 9.21 -30.62 8.00
N LEU A 12 9.45 -30.95 9.27
CA LEU A 12 9.90 -30.00 10.29
C LEU A 12 11.32 -29.53 9.96
N PHE A 13 11.48 -28.24 9.66
CA PHE A 13 12.79 -27.60 9.72
C PHE A 13 12.97 -26.96 11.10
N THR A 14 14.06 -27.35 11.75
CA THR A 14 14.49 -26.90 13.07
C THR A 14 14.92 -25.43 13.02
N ILE A 15 14.46 -24.63 13.99
CA ILE A 15 14.98 -23.27 14.21
C ILE A 15 16.27 -23.41 15.01
N SER A 16 17.41 -23.10 14.39
CA SER A 16 18.65 -22.84 15.12
C SER A 16 18.49 -21.54 15.90
N ALA A 17 18.57 -21.63 17.23
CA ALA A 17 18.68 -20.48 18.11
C ALA A 17 20.05 -19.81 17.92
N ALA A 18 20.11 -18.68 17.22
CA ALA A 18 21.26 -17.79 17.29
C ALA A 18 21.06 -16.80 18.43
N ALA A 19 21.39 -17.24 19.65
CA ALA A 19 21.71 -16.36 20.75
C ALA A 19 23.06 -15.69 20.45
N GLN A 20 23.06 -14.47 19.91
CA GLN A 20 24.27 -13.66 19.82
C GLN A 20 24.19 -12.52 20.83
N MET A 21 24.62 -12.94 22.02
CA MET A 21 25.14 -12.18 23.12
C MET A 21 25.86 -10.91 22.67
N ARG A 22 25.38 -9.77 23.18
CA ARG A 22 26.07 -8.48 23.19
C ARG A 22 27.48 -8.67 23.74
N ARG A 23 28.48 -8.36 22.92
CA ARG A 23 29.88 -8.23 23.35
C ARG A 23 30.27 -6.75 23.24
N ASN A 24 30.38 -6.08 24.39
CA ASN A 24 31.09 -4.82 24.51
C ASN A 24 32.54 -5.01 24.03
N GLY A 25 32.97 -4.19 23.09
CA GLY A 25 34.33 -4.18 22.56
C GLY A 25 34.61 -2.88 21.83
N THR A 26 35.11 -1.90 22.58
CA THR A 26 35.69 -0.65 22.09
C THR A 26 36.89 -0.95 21.18
N GLY A 27 36.92 -0.41 19.95
CA GLY A 27 38.11 -0.49 19.11
C GLY A 27 37.87 -0.34 17.62
N ILE A 28 38.00 0.89 17.13
CA ILE A 28 38.67 1.30 15.88
C ILE A 28 38.70 0.24 14.75
N ASN A 29 37.84 0.43 13.73
CA ASN A 29 38.13 0.29 12.30
C ASN A 29 36.80 0.39 11.51
N ALA A 30 36.36 1.62 11.26
CA ALA A 30 35.21 1.93 10.41
C ALA A 30 35.60 1.92 8.92
N LEU A 31 36.21 0.83 8.45
CA LEU A 31 36.63 0.66 7.07
C LEU A 31 36.50 -0.80 6.62
N ASP A 32 35.31 -1.38 6.80
CA ASP A 32 34.87 -2.56 6.04
C ASP A 32 33.35 -2.73 6.13
N GLN A 33 32.62 -1.67 5.82
CA GLN A 33 31.16 -1.74 5.60
C GLN A 33 30.82 -1.17 4.23
N GLN A 34 31.64 -1.51 3.24
CA GLN A 34 31.28 -1.41 1.83
C GLN A 34 31.34 -2.82 1.29
N HIS A 35 30.19 -3.50 1.26
CA HIS A 35 29.79 -4.53 0.29
C HIS A 35 28.65 -5.36 0.92
N ASP A 36 27.44 -4.82 0.95
CA ASP A 36 26.19 -5.61 0.91
C ASP A 36 24.95 -4.73 0.68
N MET A 37 25.01 -3.88 -0.35
CA MET A 37 23.84 -3.18 -0.90
C MET A 37 23.47 -3.68 -2.30
N GLN A 38 23.93 -4.88 -2.70
CA GLN A 38 23.44 -5.57 -3.91
C GLN A 38 22.18 -6.36 -3.56
N GLY A 39 21.05 -5.66 -3.51
CA GLY A 39 19.76 -6.31 -3.27
C GLY A 39 18.58 -5.36 -3.08
N GLN A 40 18.76 -4.04 -3.17
CA GLN A 40 17.60 -3.13 -3.19
C GLN A 40 16.79 -3.41 -4.45
N SER A 41 15.68 -4.16 -4.30
CA SER A 41 14.65 -4.24 -5.31
C SER A 41 14.31 -2.82 -5.75
N LYS A 42 14.49 -2.51 -7.03
CA LYS A 42 13.98 -1.25 -7.59
C LYS A 42 12.52 -1.14 -7.15
N GLY A 43 12.16 -0.05 -6.49
CA GLY A 43 10.78 0.19 -6.08
C GLY A 43 9.85 0.14 -7.30
N PRO A 44 8.53 -0.03 -7.08
CA PRO A 44 7.58 -0.12 -8.17
C PRO A 44 7.70 1.11 -9.08
N SER A 45 7.66 0.89 -10.38
CA SER A 45 7.61 1.94 -11.40
C SER A 45 6.38 2.83 -11.22
N PRO A 46 6.38 4.06 -11.78
CA PRO A 46 5.22 4.94 -11.72
C PRO A 46 3.92 4.30 -12.22
N GLU A 47 4.01 3.48 -13.29
CA GLU A 47 2.84 2.79 -13.84
C GLU A 47 2.33 1.71 -12.89
N GLU A 48 3.22 0.91 -12.29
CA GLU A 48 2.83 -0.09 -11.29
C GLU A 48 2.21 0.55 -10.03
N GLN A 49 2.67 1.75 -9.65
CA GLN A 49 2.07 2.53 -8.56
C GLN A 49 0.66 3.02 -8.92
N LEU A 50 0.48 3.50 -10.15
CA LEU A 50 -0.82 3.91 -10.68
C LEU A 50 -1.79 2.73 -10.71
N ASP A 51 -1.37 1.59 -11.27
CA ASP A 51 -2.19 0.38 -11.36
C ASP A 51 -2.60 -0.15 -9.99
N LYS A 52 -1.66 -0.16 -9.03
CA LYS A 52 -1.96 -0.55 -7.66
C LYS A 52 -2.99 0.38 -7.02
N THR A 53 -2.85 1.69 -7.25
CA THR A 53 -3.80 2.69 -6.73
C THR A 53 -5.18 2.54 -7.38
N MET A 54 -5.22 2.35 -8.70
CA MET A 54 -6.47 2.14 -9.44
C MET A 54 -7.18 0.87 -8.97
N THR A 55 -6.45 -0.23 -8.78
CA THR A 55 -7.00 -1.50 -8.26
C THR A 55 -7.65 -1.30 -6.89
N MET A 56 -7.00 -0.56 -5.99
CA MET A 56 -7.56 -0.25 -4.67
C MET A 56 -8.83 0.60 -4.78
N LEU A 57 -8.79 1.66 -5.59
CA LEU A 57 -9.93 2.55 -5.78
C LEU A 57 -11.12 1.84 -6.42
N THR A 58 -10.91 1.08 -7.49
CA THR A 58 -11.97 0.29 -8.14
C THR A 58 -12.60 -0.69 -7.15
N THR A 59 -11.81 -1.35 -6.32
CA THR A 59 -12.31 -2.33 -5.33
C THR A 59 -13.11 -1.65 -4.20
N GLU A 60 -12.57 -0.59 -3.60
CA GLU A 60 -13.21 0.06 -2.45
C GLU A 60 -14.44 0.88 -2.86
N LEU A 61 -14.37 1.59 -3.98
CA LEU A 61 -15.44 2.48 -4.44
C LEU A 61 -16.42 1.77 -5.38
N THR A 62 -16.10 0.58 -5.89
CA THR A 62 -16.95 -0.14 -6.85
C THR A 62 -17.20 0.72 -8.10
N LEU A 63 -16.12 1.25 -8.67
CA LEU A 63 -16.17 2.16 -9.83
C LEU A 63 -16.69 1.44 -11.07
N ASN A 64 -17.48 2.14 -11.88
CA ASN A 64 -17.84 1.65 -13.21
C ASN A 64 -16.72 1.92 -14.23
N GLY A 65 -16.81 1.32 -15.42
CA GLY A 65 -15.75 1.43 -16.44
C GLY A 65 -15.46 2.87 -16.91
N LEU A 66 -16.48 3.75 -16.94
CA LEU A 66 -16.29 5.15 -17.31
C LEU A 66 -15.58 5.93 -16.20
N GLN A 67 -15.99 5.72 -14.95
CA GLN A 67 -15.35 6.33 -13.78
C GLN A 67 -13.89 5.88 -13.65
N GLU A 68 -13.62 4.58 -13.82
CA GLU A 68 -12.26 4.03 -13.79
C GLU A 68 -11.36 4.68 -14.85
N ALA A 69 -11.82 4.77 -16.10
CA ALA A 69 -11.03 5.39 -17.17
C ALA A 69 -10.76 6.88 -16.88
N ALA A 70 -11.77 7.62 -16.40
CA ALA A 70 -11.63 9.03 -16.08
C ALA A 70 -10.67 9.26 -14.88
N ILE A 71 -10.81 8.48 -13.81
CA ILE A 71 -9.96 8.58 -12.61
C ILE A 71 -8.51 8.18 -12.95
N ARG A 72 -8.31 7.13 -13.75
CA ARG A 72 -6.97 6.73 -14.22
C ARG A 72 -6.27 7.87 -14.94
N ASN A 73 -6.97 8.58 -15.83
CA ASN A 73 -6.41 9.73 -16.54
C ASN A 73 -6.02 10.87 -15.59
N ILE A 74 -6.86 11.16 -14.59
CA ILE A 74 -6.56 12.19 -13.57
C ILE A 74 -5.31 11.81 -12.76
N LEU A 75 -5.22 10.57 -12.30
CA LEU A 75 -4.08 10.09 -11.52
C LEU A 75 -2.80 10.00 -12.35
N HIS A 76 -2.90 9.61 -13.62
CA HIS A 76 -1.76 9.60 -14.53
C HIS A 76 -1.22 11.01 -14.79
N ASP A 77 -2.10 12.00 -15.01
CA ASP A 77 -1.70 13.40 -15.15
C ASP A 77 -1.07 13.95 -13.85
N GLN A 78 -1.66 13.63 -12.70
CA GLN A 78 -1.10 13.96 -11.38
C GLN A 78 0.32 13.40 -11.23
N GLN A 79 0.51 12.10 -11.50
CA GLN A 79 1.79 11.41 -11.41
C GLN A 79 2.84 12.05 -12.32
N ARG A 80 2.47 12.39 -13.57
CA ARG A 80 3.36 13.07 -14.52
C ARG A 80 3.80 14.44 -14.01
N LYS A 81 2.86 15.26 -13.54
CA LYS A 81 3.16 16.61 -13.01
C LYS A 81 4.05 16.56 -11.77
N LEU A 82 3.73 15.68 -10.82
CA LEU A 82 4.57 15.48 -9.63
C LEU A 82 5.97 14.95 -9.98
N THR A 83 6.08 14.13 -11.02
CA THR A 83 7.38 13.65 -11.50
C THR A 83 8.18 14.77 -12.16
N ALA A 84 7.54 15.63 -12.95
CA ALA A 84 8.19 16.82 -13.53
C ALA A 84 8.69 17.78 -12.43
N LEU A 85 7.91 17.98 -11.36
CA LEU A 85 8.33 18.79 -10.21
C LEU A 85 9.60 18.26 -9.53
N ARG A 86 9.83 16.94 -9.54
CA ARG A 86 11.05 16.37 -8.93
C ARG A 86 12.33 16.75 -9.67
N THR A 87 12.22 16.99 -10.98
CA THR A 87 13.34 17.39 -11.84
C THR A 87 13.43 18.90 -12.04
N ASP A 88 12.49 19.66 -11.45
CA ASP A 88 12.42 21.12 -11.55
C ASP A 88 13.52 21.80 -10.72
N THR A 89 14.11 22.86 -11.26
CA THR A 89 15.20 23.64 -10.65
C THR A 89 14.72 24.75 -9.71
N ARG A 90 13.41 25.01 -9.64
CA ARG A 90 12.80 25.98 -8.72
C ARG A 90 13.04 25.62 -7.24
N PRO A 91 12.91 26.61 -6.33
CA PRO A 91 13.00 26.39 -4.89
C PRO A 91 12.05 25.31 -4.39
N ASP A 92 12.47 24.56 -3.36
CA ASP A 92 11.68 23.49 -2.76
C ASP A 92 10.33 23.98 -2.18
N SER A 93 10.28 25.23 -1.69
CA SER A 93 9.05 25.85 -1.21
C SER A 93 8.00 25.97 -2.32
N GLU A 94 8.40 26.45 -3.50
CA GLU A 94 7.51 26.60 -4.65
C GLU A 94 7.05 25.25 -5.19
N LYS A 95 7.98 24.29 -5.30
CA LYS A 95 7.66 22.91 -5.71
C LYS A 95 6.68 22.25 -4.75
N LYS A 96 6.82 22.49 -3.44
CA LYS A 96 5.90 21.96 -2.43
C LYS A 96 4.50 22.57 -2.56
N GLU A 97 4.42 23.89 -2.76
CA GLU A 97 3.15 24.57 -2.97
C GLU A 97 2.45 24.05 -4.23
N GLU A 98 3.18 23.90 -5.34
CA GLU A 98 2.60 23.36 -6.57
C GLU A 98 2.20 21.89 -6.44
N ALA A 99 2.97 21.08 -5.71
CA ALA A 99 2.60 19.69 -5.42
C ALA A 99 1.27 19.60 -4.63
N VAL A 100 1.04 20.53 -3.70
CA VAL A 100 -0.24 20.65 -2.99
C VAL A 100 -1.36 21.00 -3.96
N GLN A 101 -1.17 22.02 -4.80
CA GLN A 101 -2.18 22.44 -5.79
C GLN A 101 -2.53 21.32 -6.79
N ILE A 102 -1.54 20.59 -7.28
CA ILE A 102 -1.72 19.42 -8.15
C ILE A 102 -2.57 18.36 -7.44
N THR A 103 -2.25 18.06 -6.18
CA THR A 103 -2.95 17.03 -5.41
C THR A 103 -4.39 17.45 -5.09
N GLU A 104 -4.62 18.69 -4.70
CA GLU A 104 -5.95 19.23 -4.40
C GLU A 104 -6.84 19.31 -5.65
N LYS A 105 -6.26 19.70 -6.78
CA LYS A 105 -6.97 19.70 -8.06
C LYS A 105 -7.40 18.28 -8.43
N SER A 106 -6.49 17.31 -8.38
CA SER A 106 -6.81 15.91 -8.69
C SER A 106 -7.85 15.34 -7.72
N ASP A 107 -7.77 15.66 -6.42
CA ASP A 107 -8.78 15.27 -5.42
C ASP A 107 -10.17 15.79 -5.78
N ARG A 108 -10.28 17.09 -6.11
CA ARG A 108 -11.55 17.70 -6.51
C ARG A 108 -12.10 17.07 -7.79
N ASP A 109 -11.24 16.85 -8.79
CA ASP A 109 -11.65 16.30 -10.07
C ASP A 109 -12.11 14.83 -9.92
N ILE A 110 -11.48 14.05 -9.04
CA ILE A 110 -11.94 12.70 -8.69
C ILE A 110 -13.31 12.75 -8.01
N LYS A 111 -13.49 13.59 -6.99
CA LYS A 111 -14.76 13.70 -6.26
C LYS A 111 -15.94 14.06 -7.14
N ALA A 112 -15.71 14.88 -8.17
CA ALA A 112 -16.74 15.25 -9.13
C ALA A 112 -17.25 14.07 -9.98
N LEU A 113 -16.52 12.97 -10.06
CA LEU A 113 -16.88 11.76 -10.81
C LEU A 113 -17.62 10.72 -9.95
N LEU A 114 -17.70 10.92 -8.64
CA LEU A 114 -18.24 9.96 -7.69
C LEU A 114 -19.68 10.28 -7.30
N ASP A 115 -20.48 9.24 -7.09
CA ASP A 115 -21.78 9.41 -6.41
C ASP A 115 -21.60 9.61 -4.89
N SER A 116 -22.69 9.92 -4.18
CA SER A 116 -22.66 10.19 -2.74
C SER A 116 -22.16 9.01 -1.90
N GLY A 117 -22.47 7.78 -2.30
CA GLY A 117 -22.02 6.57 -1.61
C GLY A 117 -20.52 6.31 -1.84
N GLN A 118 -20.05 6.51 -3.07
CA GLN A 118 -18.64 6.39 -3.44
C GLN A 118 -17.79 7.48 -2.78
N LEU A 119 -18.30 8.71 -2.72
CA LEU A 119 -17.62 9.86 -2.11
C LEU A 119 -17.31 9.63 -0.62
N ALA A 120 -18.27 9.08 0.14
CA ALA A 120 -18.06 8.77 1.55
C ALA A 120 -16.95 7.71 1.76
N LYS A 121 -16.91 6.69 0.90
CA LYS A 121 -15.85 5.67 0.93
C LYS A 121 -14.50 6.26 0.53
N TYR A 122 -14.48 7.15 -0.46
CA TYR A 122 -13.27 7.82 -0.91
C TYR A 122 -12.62 8.67 0.18
N GLU A 123 -13.40 9.48 0.91
CA GLU A 123 -12.88 10.28 2.01
C GLU A 123 -12.37 9.40 3.16
N THR A 124 -13.08 8.31 3.46
CA THR A 124 -12.64 7.32 4.44
C THR A 124 -11.32 6.66 4.02
N PHE A 125 -11.18 6.33 2.74
CA PHE A 125 -9.95 5.76 2.17
C PHE A 125 -8.78 6.73 2.31
N LYS A 126 -8.98 8.02 2.01
CA LYS A 126 -7.95 9.06 2.17
C LYS A 126 -7.53 9.25 3.62
N GLU A 127 -8.47 9.26 4.55
CA GLU A 127 -8.17 9.39 5.98
C GLU A 127 -7.35 8.21 6.50
N GLN A 128 -7.62 7.01 6.00
CA GLN A 128 -6.82 5.81 6.34
C GLN A 128 -5.38 5.90 5.82
N LEU A 129 -5.20 6.43 4.60
CA LEU A 129 -3.86 6.67 4.04
C LEU A 129 -3.09 7.72 4.85
N ARG A 130 -3.76 8.77 5.31
CA ARG A 130 -3.16 9.83 6.15
C ARG A 130 -2.80 9.35 7.55
N SER A 131 -3.67 8.55 8.16
CA SER A 131 -3.51 8.10 9.56
C SER A 131 -2.62 6.88 9.73
N GLY A 132 -2.20 6.21 8.64
CA GLY A 132 -1.36 5.01 8.67
C GLY A 132 -2.01 3.78 9.34
N LYS A 133 -3.27 3.89 9.79
CA LYS A 133 -4.00 2.78 10.44
C LYS A 133 -4.62 1.88 9.38
N LYS A 134 -3.95 0.76 9.06
CA LYS A 134 -4.55 -0.35 8.28
C LYS A 134 -5.80 -0.87 9.01
N LYS A 135 -6.93 -1.06 8.29
CA LYS A 135 -8.11 -1.78 8.78
C LYS A 135 -7.68 -3.16 9.33
N SER A 136 -7.70 -3.33 10.64
CA SER A 136 -7.73 -4.66 11.25
C SER A 136 -9.05 -5.30 10.83
N LYS A 137 -8.97 -6.41 10.11
CA LYS A 137 -10.11 -7.20 9.66
C LYS A 137 -10.88 -7.67 10.92
N LYS A 138 -11.93 -6.95 11.32
CA LYS A 138 -12.82 -7.37 12.40
C LYS A 138 -13.55 -8.61 11.91
N LYS A 139 -13.09 -9.77 12.38
CA LYS A 139 -13.71 -11.08 12.17
C LYS A 139 -14.98 -11.08 13.00
N ASP A 140 -16.12 -10.75 12.38
CA ASP A 140 -17.43 -11.06 12.94
C ASP A 140 -17.55 -12.58 13.02
N LYS A 141 -17.17 -13.15 14.17
CA LYS A 141 -17.58 -14.49 14.56
C LYS A 141 -18.94 -14.31 15.25
N LYS A 142 -19.98 -14.28 14.42
CA LYS A 142 -21.38 -14.33 14.80
C LYS A 142 -21.60 -15.50 15.77
N THR A 143 -22.12 -15.14 16.94
CA THR A 143 -22.80 -15.94 17.95
C THR A 143 -23.72 -16.98 17.31
N GLU A 144 -23.49 -18.26 17.59
CA GLU A 144 -24.44 -19.36 17.43
C GLU A 144 -23.86 -20.59 18.17
N GLN A 145 -23.98 -20.59 19.51
CA GLN A 145 -24.08 -21.80 20.35
C GLN A 145 -24.86 -21.41 21.62
N GLU A 146 -26.17 -21.20 21.43
CA GLU A 146 -27.17 -21.30 22.48
C GLU A 146 -28.19 -22.32 21.96
N GLU A 147 -28.02 -23.58 22.38
CA GLU A 147 -29.01 -24.66 22.49
C GLU A 147 -28.24 -25.98 22.53
N VAL A 148 -28.07 -26.57 23.71
CA VAL A 148 -28.80 -27.80 24.06
C VAL A 148 -28.97 -27.78 25.59
N HIS A 149 -30.22 -27.63 25.98
CA HIS A 149 -30.77 -27.86 27.30
C HIS A 149 -30.81 -29.36 27.60
N GLU A 150 -30.59 -29.68 28.88
CA GLU A 150 -30.77 -30.98 29.59
C GLU A 150 -29.82 -32.14 29.30
#